data_AF-A0A382V657-F1
#
_entry.id   AF-A0A382V657-F1
#
_cell.length_a   1.000
_cell.length_b   1.000
_cell.length_c   1.000
_cell.angle_alpha   90.00
_cell.angle_beta   90.00
_cell.angle_gamma   90.00
#
_symmetry.space_group_name_H-M   'P 1'
#
loop_
_entity.id
_entity.type
_entity.pdbx_description
1 polymer ?
#
loop_
_entity_poly.entity_id
_entity_poly.type
_entity_poly.pdbx_seq_one_letter_code
_entity_poly.pdbx_strand_id
1 'polypeptide(L)'
;MKHILSILSILLLSTTLQISNVTFAQEKQNACLAPMGALGEFSEMEKQIIFNSLQESLSTRYVLASQKAFEAAQTQAFDELEYDECTEEQCFALIQQILQADNLFLFNMTREGNFTQLS
;
A
#
# COMPACT_ATOMS: atom_id res chain seq x y z
N MET A 1 -56.08 -15.92 3.29
CA MET A 1 -55.27 -14.68 3.41
C MET A 1 -54.14 -14.78 4.44
N LYS A 2 -54.40 -15.20 5.70
CA LYS A 2 -53.35 -15.35 6.74
C LYS A 2 -52.21 -16.32 6.38
N HIS A 3 -52.51 -17.45 5.72
CA HIS A 3 -51.48 -18.42 5.31
C HIS A 3 -50.57 -17.90 4.19
N ILE A 4 -51.10 -17.09 3.27
CA ILE A 4 -50.32 -16.47 2.19
C ILE A 4 -49.33 -15.45 2.78
N LEU A 5 -49.78 -14.66 3.77
CA LEU A 5 -48.93 -13.70 4.47
C LEU A 5 -47.81 -14.38 5.28
N SER A 6 -48.11 -15.54 5.88
CA SER A 6 -47.13 -16.36 6.60
C SER A 6 -46.06 -16.95 5.68
N ILE A 7 -46.46 -17.48 4.52
CA ILE A 7 -45.53 -18.05 3.52
C ILE A 7 -44.60 -16.95 2.96
N LEU A 8 -45.13 -15.75 2.69
CA LEU A 8 -44.34 -14.63 2.21
C LEU A 8 -43.30 -14.18 3.25
N SER A 9 -43.68 -14.17 4.54
CA SER A 9 -42.76 -13.83 5.63
C SER A 9 -41.63 -14.85 5.79
N ILE A 10 -41.90 -16.14 5.59
CA ILE A 10 -40.89 -17.21 5.69
C ILE A 10 -39.92 -17.14 4.50
N LEU A 11 -40.41 -16.80 3.30
CA LEU A 11 -39.59 -16.63 2.10
C LEU A 11 -38.66 -15.40 2.19
N LEU A 12 -39.14 -14.30 2.77
CA LEU A 12 -38.31 -13.12 3.06
C LEU A 12 -37.23 -13.46 4.09
N LEU A 13 -37.56 -14.21 5.15
CA LEU A 13 -36.59 -14.58 6.18
C LEU A 13 -35.49 -15.51 5.63
N SER A 14 -35.84 -16.46 4.76
CA SER A 14 -34.85 -17.39 4.17
C SER A 14 -33.87 -16.68 3.23
N THR A 15 -34.27 -15.62 2.54
CA THR A 15 -33.35 -14.82 1.70
C THR A 15 -32.31 -14.04 2.51
N THR A 16 -32.65 -13.59 3.74
CA THR A 16 -31.70 -12.86 4.60
C THR A 16 -30.62 -13.76 5.21
N LEU A 17 -30.93 -15.04 5.46
CA LEU A 17 -29.98 -16.01 6.03
C LEU A 17 -28.87 -16.43 5.05
N GLN A 18 -29.07 -16.30 3.74
CA GLN A 18 -28.08 -16.66 2.72
C GLN A 18 -26.99 -15.59 2.51
N ILE A 19 -27.16 -14.37 3.00
CA ILE A 19 -26.19 -13.28 2.86
C ILE A 19 -25.06 -13.41 3.91
N SER A 20 -25.28 -14.18 4.97
CA SER A 20 -24.33 -14.36 6.10
C SER A 20 -22.99 -15.00 5.72
N ASN A 21 -22.89 -15.63 4.54
CA ASN A 21 -21.71 -16.40 4.11
C ASN A 21 -20.92 -15.71 2.99
N VAL A 22 -21.10 -14.41 2.76
CA VAL A 22 -20.17 -13.65 1.90
C VAL A 22 -18.87 -13.47 2.67
N THR A 23 -17.96 -14.44 2.56
CA THR A 23 -16.55 -14.21 2.81
C THR A 23 -16.08 -13.18 1.78
N PHE A 24 -16.05 -11.91 2.18
CA PHE A 24 -15.39 -10.87 1.41
C PHE A 24 -13.91 -11.25 1.35
N ALA A 25 -13.46 -11.78 0.21
CA ALA A 25 -12.06 -11.74 -0.13
C ALA A 25 -11.73 -10.25 -0.29
N GLN A 26 -11.14 -9.65 0.74
CA GLN A 26 -10.74 -8.25 0.69
C GLN A 26 -9.67 -8.14 -0.40
N GLU A 27 -10.02 -7.50 -1.51
CA GLU A 27 -9.10 -7.29 -2.62
C GLU A 27 -7.90 -6.49 -2.09
N LYS A 28 -6.69 -6.99 -2.35
CA LYS A 28 -5.47 -6.32 -1.90
C LYS A 28 -5.38 -4.97 -2.60
N GLN A 29 -5.22 -3.91 -1.83
CA GLN A 29 -5.04 -2.56 -2.37
C GLN A 29 -3.69 -2.46 -3.10
N ASN A 30 -3.64 -1.62 -4.14
CA ASN A 30 -2.40 -1.31 -4.80
C ASN A 30 -1.56 -0.41 -3.89
N ALA A 31 -0.26 -0.69 -3.81
CA ALA A 31 0.63 0.14 -3.02
C ALA A 31 2.01 0.24 -3.66
N CYS A 32 2.76 1.23 -3.21
CA CYS A 32 4.15 1.40 -3.59
C CYS A 32 5.02 1.65 -2.35
N LEU A 33 6.28 1.23 -2.44
CA LEU A 33 7.28 1.42 -1.39
C LEU A 33 8.39 2.29 -1.98
N ALA A 34 8.54 3.49 -1.45
CA ALA A 34 9.63 4.38 -1.85
C ALA A 34 11.00 3.79 -1.45
N PRO A 35 12.09 4.22 -2.10
CA PRO A 35 13.44 3.92 -1.65
C PRO A 35 13.62 4.28 -0.18
N MET A 36 14.33 3.44 0.57
CA MET A 36 14.57 3.73 1.99
C MET A 36 15.52 4.90 2.17
N GLY A 37 15.22 5.78 3.13
CA GLY A 37 16.21 6.72 3.65
C GLY A 37 17.08 6.06 4.72
N ALA A 38 18.37 6.38 4.73
CA ALA A 38 19.29 5.90 5.76
C ALA A 38 20.23 7.03 6.19
N LEU A 39 20.23 7.35 7.48
CA LEU A 39 21.11 8.33 8.10
C LEU A 39 22.00 7.64 9.15
N GLY A 40 23.31 7.77 9.01
CA GLY A 40 24.29 7.06 9.85
C GLY A 40 24.93 5.85 9.15
N GLU A 41 25.78 5.14 9.87
CA GLU A 41 26.59 4.05 9.32
C GLU A 41 25.79 2.75 9.19
N PHE A 42 25.44 2.38 7.96
CA PHE A 42 24.84 1.09 7.61
C PHE A 42 25.60 0.49 6.43
N SER A 43 25.90 -0.80 6.50
CA SER A 43 26.39 -1.53 5.32
C SER A 43 25.30 -1.64 4.26
N GLU A 44 25.71 -1.72 2.99
CA GLU A 44 24.77 -1.95 1.88
C GLU A 44 23.99 -3.27 2.04
N MET A 45 24.62 -4.28 2.63
CA MET A 45 23.94 -5.54 2.94
C MET A 45 22.83 -5.35 4.00
N GLU A 46 23.07 -4.59 5.07
CA GLU A 46 22.03 -4.30 6.07
C GLU A 46 20.84 -3.58 5.42
N LYS A 47 21.12 -2.54 4.62
CA LYS A 47 20.08 -1.81 3.87
C LYS A 47 19.25 -2.76 3.01
N GLN A 48 19.92 -3.59 2.20
CA GLN A 48 19.26 -4.52 1.30
C GLN A 48 18.40 -5.56 2.03
N ILE A 49 18.92 -6.14 3.13
CA ILE A 49 18.18 -7.12 3.92
C ILE A 49 16.90 -6.51 4.47
N ILE A 50 17.01 -5.34 5.11
CA ILE A 50 15.85 -4.68 5.73
C ILE A 50 14.81 -4.32 4.68
N PHE A 51 15.24 -3.74 3.56
CA PHE A 51 14.33 -3.35 2.48
C PHE A 51 13.63 -4.55 1.84
N ASN A 52 14.34 -5.64 1.59
CA ASN A 52 13.75 -6.87 1.05
C ASN A 52 12.73 -7.47 2.02
N SER A 53 13.06 -7.53 3.32
CA SER A 53 12.14 -8.03 4.34
C SER A 53 10.87 -7.17 4.44
N LEU A 54 11.00 -5.84 4.35
CA LEU A 54 9.85 -4.94 4.34
C LEU A 54 8.97 -5.16 3.10
N GLN A 55 9.59 -5.24 1.92
CA GLN A 55 8.89 -5.50 0.66
C GLN A 55 8.15 -6.84 0.68
N GLU A 56 8.79 -7.90 1.18
CA GLU A 56 8.16 -9.22 1.33
C GLU A 56 6.95 -9.15 2.27
N SER A 57 7.12 -8.53 3.44
CA SER A 57 6.03 -8.36 4.42
C SER A 57 4.84 -7.59 3.85
N LEU A 58 5.09 -6.47 3.17
CA LEU A 58 4.05 -5.66 2.55
C LEU A 58 3.34 -6.41 1.40
N SER A 59 4.06 -7.21 0.61
CA SER A 59 3.47 -8.00 -0.50
C SER A 59 2.44 -9.03 -0.02
N THR A 60 2.51 -9.46 1.25
CA THR A 60 1.50 -10.35 1.84
C THR A 60 0.13 -9.68 1.94
N ARG A 61 0.06 -8.35 2.03
CA ARG A 61 -1.18 -7.56 2.23
C ARG A 61 -1.55 -6.64 1.07
N TYR A 62 -0.58 -6.22 0.27
CA TYR A 62 -0.77 -5.26 -0.82
C TYR A 62 -0.28 -5.83 -2.16
N VAL A 63 -0.83 -5.30 -3.26
CA VAL A 63 -0.25 -5.46 -4.59
C VAL A 63 0.82 -4.38 -4.76
N LEU A 64 2.09 -4.75 -4.55
CA LEU A 64 3.19 -3.79 -4.59
C LEU A 64 3.66 -3.54 -6.03
N ALA A 65 3.77 -2.25 -6.37
CA ALA A 65 4.53 -1.83 -7.55
C ALA A 65 5.99 -2.26 -7.42
N SER A 66 6.59 -2.69 -8.54
CA SER A 66 8.02 -3.00 -8.57
C SER A 66 8.88 -1.75 -8.36
N GLN A 67 10.08 -1.91 -7.80
CA GLN A 67 11.01 -0.79 -7.62
C GLN A 67 11.37 -0.11 -8.95
N LYS A 68 11.54 -0.89 -10.02
CA LYS A 68 11.75 -0.36 -11.37
C LYS A 68 10.58 0.52 -11.84
N ALA A 69 9.34 0.14 -11.52
CA ALA A 69 8.17 0.95 -11.85
C ALA A 69 8.15 2.25 -11.03
N PHE A 70 8.53 2.19 -9.75
CA PHE A 70 8.67 3.36 -8.90
C PHE A 70 9.72 4.34 -9.42
N GLU A 71 10.92 3.86 -9.78
CA GLU A 71 11.98 4.69 -10.37
C GLU A 71 11.55 5.35 -11.68
N ALA A 72 10.82 4.63 -12.54
CA ALA A 72 10.26 5.19 -13.77
C ALA A 72 9.21 6.27 -13.48
N ALA A 73 8.29 6.02 -12.55
CA ALA A 73 7.29 6.99 -12.12
C ALA A 73 7.91 8.22 -11.46
N GLN A 74 8.98 8.03 -10.68
CA GLN A 74 9.74 9.13 -10.07
C GLN A 74 10.42 9.99 -11.13
N THR A 75 11.05 9.38 -12.13
CA THR A 75 11.66 10.12 -13.25
C THR A 75 10.61 10.93 -13.99
N GLN A 76 9.47 10.31 -14.31
CA GLN A 76 8.35 10.99 -14.94
C GLN A 76 7.81 12.13 -14.06
N ALA A 77 7.67 11.93 -12.76
CA ALA A 77 7.22 12.97 -11.84
C ALA A 77 8.19 14.16 -11.81
N PHE A 78 9.50 13.92 -11.82
CA PHE A 78 10.50 14.99 -11.92
C PHE A 78 10.46 15.74 -13.26
N ASP A 79 10.14 15.05 -14.36
CA ASP A 79 10.03 15.67 -15.68
C ASP A 79 8.74 16.51 -15.82
N GLU A 80 7.68 16.12 -15.11
CA GLU A 80 6.37 16.80 -15.15
C GLU A 80 6.27 17.96 -14.15
N LEU A 81 7.00 17.92 -13.03
CA LEU A 81 6.98 18.98 -12.03
C LEU A 81 7.92 20.13 -12.42
N GLU A 82 7.38 21.35 -12.39
CA GLU A 82 8.19 22.57 -12.53
C GLU A 82 9.13 22.73 -11.31
N TYR A 83 10.20 23.51 -11.46
CA TYR A 83 11.24 23.67 -10.44
C TYR A 83 10.71 24.19 -9.09
N ASP A 84 9.64 24.97 -9.10
CA ASP A 84 8.95 25.52 -7.93
C ASP A 84 7.89 24.58 -7.32
N GLU A 85 7.51 23.51 -8.02
CA GLU A 85 6.57 22.48 -7.56
C GLU A 85 7.27 21.22 -7.01
N CYS A 86 8.60 21.23 -6.97
CA CYS A 86 9.42 20.12 -6.48
C CYS A 86 9.44 20.03 -4.94
N THR A 87 8.26 19.89 -4.32
CA THR A 87 8.18 19.39 -2.94
C THR A 87 8.07 17.87 -2.94
N GLU A 88 8.58 17.25 -1.87
CA GLU A 88 8.54 15.80 -1.70
C GLU A 88 7.09 15.27 -1.70
N GLU A 89 6.16 15.99 -1.08
CA GLU A 89 4.74 15.62 -1.03
C GLU A 89 4.08 15.61 -2.41
N GLN A 90 4.37 16.62 -3.25
CA GLN A 90 3.82 16.70 -4.61
C GLN A 90 4.41 15.63 -5.53
N CYS A 91 5.71 15.35 -5.40
CA CYS A 91 6.37 14.27 -6.12
C CYS A 91 5.73 12.91 -5.79
N PHE A 92 5.52 12.62 -4.52
CA PHE A 92 4.88 11.39 -4.08
C PHE A 92 3.42 11.25 -4.50
N ALA A 93 2.64 12.34 -4.46
CA ALA A 93 1.27 12.33 -4.94
C ALA A 93 1.21 11.96 -6.44
N LEU A 94 2.09 12.53 -7.25
CA LEU A 94 2.17 12.24 -8.68
C LEU A 94 2.65 10.80 -8.95
N ILE A 95 3.64 10.30 -8.20
CA ILE A 95 4.09 8.91 -8.30
C ILE A 95 2.94 7.93 -7.99
N GLN A 96 2.15 8.18 -6.93
CA GLN A 96 0.99 7.36 -6.62
C GLN A 96 -0.05 7.39 -7.73
N GLN A 97 -0.28 8.54 -8.36
CA GLN A 97 -1.16 8.67 -9.51
C GLN A 97 -0.66 7.87 -10.72
N ILE A 98 0.61 8.01 -11.09
CA ILE A 98 1.24 7.27 -12.21
C ILE A 98 1.13 5.76 -11.99
N LEU A 99 1.40 5.30 -10.77
CA LEU A 99 1.38 3.87 -10.42
C LEU A 99 -0.02 3.35 -10.09
N GLN A 100 -1.03 4.21 -10.02
CA GLN A 100 -2.39 3.86 -9.56
C GLN A 100 -2.36 3.14 -8.19
N ALA A 101 -1.52 3.66 -7.29
CA ALA A 101 -1.29 3.11 -5.96
C ALA A 101 -2.14 3.82 -4.91
N ASP A 102 -2.98 3.06 -4.21
CA ASP A 102 -3.82 3.56 -3.12
C ASP A 102 -2.99 3.98 -1.90
N ASN A 103 -1.85 3.30 -1.68
CA ASN A 103 -0.98 3.54 -0.54
C ASN A 103 0.49 3.77 -0.97
N LEU A 104 1.17 4.65 -0.24
CA LEU A 104 2.61 4.86 -0.32
C LEU A 104 3.23 4.54 1.04
N PHE A 105 4.22 3.64 1.04
CA PHE A 105 5.04 3.35 2.20
C PHE A 105 6.37 4.11 2.07
N LEU A 106 6.70 4.85 3.11
CA LEU A 106 8.00 5.48 3.31
C LEU A 106 8.69 4.75 4.45
N PHE A 107 10.00 4.54 4.34
CA PHE A 107 10.77 3.88 5.38
C PHE A 107 12.13 4.55 5.55
N ASN A 108 12.41 4.98 6.77
CA ASN A 108 13.64 5.66 7.13
C ASN A 108 14.34 4.94 8.29
N MET A 109 15.66 4.88 8.19
CA MET A 109 16.52 4.34 9.23
C MET A 109 17.50 5.41 9.69
N THR A 110 17.62 5.59 11.00
CA THR A 110 18.62 6.51 11.58
C THR A 110 19.44 5.76 12.62
N ARG A 111 20.76 5.88 12.56
CA ARG A 111 21.69 5.26 13.52
C ARG A 111 22.67 6.27 14.07
N GLU A 112 22.77 6.29 15.40
CA GLU A 112 23.78 7.03 16.14
C GLU A 112 24.45 6.08 17.14
N GLY A 113 25.70 5.70 16.85
CA GLY A 113 26.41 4.67 17.61
C GLY A 113 25.66 3.34 17.62
N ASN A 114 25.25 2.89 18.81
CA ASN A 114 24.51 1.64 19.01
C ASN A 114 22.98 1.83 18.98
N PHE A 115 22.49 3.07 18.87
CA PHE A 115 21.07 3.36 18.79
C PHE A 115 20.62 3.34 17.33
N THR A 116 19.62 2.52 17.00
CA THR A 116 19.02 2.47 15.66
C THR A 116 17.52 2.70 15.78
N GLN A 117 17.02 3.69 15.05
CA GLN A 117 15.60 3.98 14.88
C GLN A 117 15.17 3.53 13.48
N LEU A 118 14.03 2.86 13.41
CA LEU A 118 13.32 2.50 12.18
C LEU A 118 11.96 3.18 12.22
N SER A 119 11.58 3.87 11.15
CA SER A 119 10.32 4.62 11.04
C SER A 119 9.68 4.44 9.67
#